data_AF-A0AAJ2ZEB2-F1
#
_entry.id   AF-A0AAJ2ZEB2-F1
#
_cell.length_a   1.000
_cell.length_b   1.000
_cell.length_c   1.000
_cell.angle_alpha   90.00
_cell.angle_beta   90.00
_cell.angle_gamma   90.00
#
_symmetry.space_group_name_H-M   'P 1'
#
loop_
_entity.id
_entity.type
_entity.pdbx_description
1 polymer ?
#
loop_
_entity_poly.entity_id
_entity_poly.type
_entity_poly.pdbx_seq_one_letter_code
_entity_poly.pdbx_strand_id
1 'polypeptide(L)'
;MTVVASPAELRHMVARGRADRHVVAFPYRQVRELVGAALDHCRRGHSYVGRSTTRAVCDWWPCRCGGHLVLRCRMCPDVRVDPVVSADRNPCRTYS
;
A
#
# COMPACT_ATOMS: atom_id res chain seq x y z
N MET A 1 8.78 31.10 -17.92
CA MET A 1 8.65 29.64 -17.71
C MET A 1 10.04 29.04 -17.77
N THR A 2 10.61 28.64 -16.63
CA THR A 2 11.97 28.09 -16.59
C THR A 2 11.92 26.62 -17.01
N VAL A 3 12.37 26.34 -18.24
CA VAL A 3 12.60 24.97 -18.72
C VAL A 3 13.92 24.50 -18.12
N VAL A 4 13.91 23.31 -17.52
CA VAL A 4 15.07 22.71 -16.84
C VAL A 4 15.72 21.72 -17.79
N ALA A 5 17.00 21.90 -18.13
CA ALA A 5 17.65 21.17 -19.21
C ALA A 5 18.33 19.87 -18.73
N SER A 6 18.52 19.70 -17.42
CA SER A 6 19.19 18.52 -16.87
C SER A 6 18.61 18.04 -15.53
N PRO A 7 18.82 16.75 -15.17
CA PRO A 7 18.45 16.21 -13.86
C PRO A 7 19.14 16.92 -12.68
N ALA A 8 20.36 17.45 -12.90
CA ALA A 8 21.09 18.17 -11.87
C ALA A 8 20.44 19.53 -11.55
N GLU A 9 20.05 20.28 -12.58
CA GLU A 9 19.34 21.54 -12.42
C GLU A 9 17.96 21.35 -11.77
N LEU A 10 17.27 20.25 -12.09
CA LEU A 10 15.99 19.92 -11.45
C LEU A 10 16.17 19.68 -9.95
N ARG A 11 17.19 18.90 -9.56
CA ARG A 11 17.52 18.68 -8.14
C ARG A 11 17.85 19.98 -7.43
N HIS A 12 18.63 20.86 -8.06
CA HIS A 12 18.98 22.16 -7.50
C HIS A 12 17.75 23.06 -7.32
N MET A 13 16.85 23.09 -8.30
CA MET A 13 15.60 23.84 -8.20
C MET A 13 14.72 23.33 -7.07
N VAL A 14 14.55 22.01 -6.93
CA VAL A 14 13.80 21.39 -5.83
C VAL A 14 14.41 21.72 -4.46
N ALA A 15 15.75 21.70 -4.35
CA ALA A 15 16.44 22.04 -3.11
C ALA A 15 16.19 23.50 -2.69
N ARG A 16 16.26 24.45 -3.64
CA ARG A 16 15.92 25.85 -3.36
C ARG A 16 14.46 26.01 -2.94
N GLY A 17 13.53 25.36 -3.62
CA GLY A 17 12.11 25.41 -3.28
C GLY A 17 11.82 24.91 -1.86
N ARG A 18 12.52 23.85 -1.41
CA ARG A 18 12.39 23.33 -0.04
C ARG A 18 12.98 24.25 1.03
N ALA A 19 13.94 25.10 0.67
CA ALA A 19 14.58 26.04 1.59
C ALA A 19 13.85 27.40 1.67
N ASP A 20 12.89 27.66 0.79
CA ASP A 20 12.12 28.90 0.78
C ASP A 20 11.06 28.91 1.89
N ARG A 21 11.14 29.90 2.78
CA ARG A 21 10.23 30.09 3.92
C ARG A 21 8.76 30.27 3.53
N HIS A 22 8.49 30.67 2.28
CA HIS A 22 7.14 30.86 1.76
C HIS A 22 6.58 29.56 1.15
N VAL A 23 7.41 28.53 0.97
CA VAL A 23 6.99 27.21 0.51
C VAL A 23 6.65 26.35 1.73
N VAL A 24 5.35 26.24 2.02
CA VAL A 24 4.84 25.36 3.07
C VAL A 24 4.63 23.97 2.48
N ALA A 25 5.44 23.00 2.88
CA ALA A 25 5.25 21.60 2.53
C ALA A 25 4.35 20.92 3.57
N PHE A 26 3.23 20.36 3.13
CA PHE A 26 2.46 19.45 3.96
C PHE A 26 3.15 18.07 3.95
N PRO A 27 3.21 17.36 5.08
CA PRO A 27 3.67 15.99 5.09
C PRO A 27 2.71 15.16 4.23
N TYR A 28 3.16 14.79 3.03
CA TYR A 28 2.43 13.88 2.18
C TYR A 28 2.46 12.51 2.85
N ARG A 29 1.31 12.11 3.42
CA ARG A 29 1.09 10.73 3.80
C ARG A 29 0.66 9.98 2.55
N GLN A 30 1.43 8.98 2.16
CA GLN A 30 0.98 8.03 1.16
C GLN A 30 -0.19 7.24 1.76
N VAL A 31 -1.40 7.49 1.27
CA VAL A 31 -2.59 6.71 1.59
C VAL A 31 -2.89 5.83 0.39
N ARG A 32 -3.01 4.53 0.60
CA ARG A 32 -3.37 3.58 -0.45
C ARG A 32 -4.85 3.29 -0.33
N GLU A 33 -5.62 3.78 -1.28
CA GLU A 33 -7.04 3.45 -1.39
C GLU A 33 -7.17 2.06 -2.02
N LEU A 34 -7.87 1.15 -1.34
CA LEU A 34 -8.19 -0.16 -1.89
C LEU A 34 -9.31 0.03 -2.91
N VAL A 35 -8.98 -0.11 -4.19
CA VAL A 35 -9.95 -0.01 -5.29
C VAL A 35 -10.51 -1.39 -5.60
N GLY A 36 -11.85 -1.51 -5.62
CA GLY A 36 -12.56 -2.75 -5.93
C GLY A 36 -13.51 -3.19 -4.82
N ALA A 37 -14.26 -4.28 -5.07
CA ALA A 37 -15.17 -4.83 -4.07
C ALA A 37 -14.39 -5.35 -2.85
N ALA A 38 -14.90 -5.08 -1.66
CA ALA A 38 -14.36 -5.65 -0.43
C ALA A 38 -14.41 -7.18 -0.50
N LEU A 39 -13.29 -7.84 -0.16
CA LEU A 39 -13.27 -9.28 0.00
C LEU A 39 -13.97 -9.65 1.32
N ASP A 40 -15.07 -10.38 1.22
CA ASP A 40 -15.86 -10.82 2.37
C ASP A 40 -15.67 -12.32 2.70
N HIS A 41 -15.15 -13.11 1.74
CA HIS A 41 -14.88 -14.53 1.90
C HIS A 41 -13.50 -14.94 1.37
N CYS A 42 -12.90 -15.92 2.03
CA CYS A 42 -11.68 -16.57 1.54
C CYS A 42 -11.98 -17.47 0.33
N ARG A 43 -10.94 -17.95 -0.36
CA ARG A 43 -11.13 -18.86 -1.51
C ARG A 43 -11.86 -20.17 -1.18
N ARG A 44 -11.94 -20.53 0.11
CA ARG A 44 -12.67 -21.70 0.61
C ARG A 44 -14.06 -21.35 1.18
N GLY A 45 -14.54 -20.12 0.97
CA GLY A 45 -15.88 -19.71 1.41
C GLY A 45 -16.00 -19.31 2.89
N HIS A 46 -14.89 -19.26 3.62
CA HIS A 46 -14.90 -18.78 5.01
C HIS A 46 -15.03 -17.27 5.05
N SER A 47 -15.98 -16.76 5.85
CA SER A 47 -16.17 -15.32 5.98
C SER A 47 -14.99 -14.65 6.70
N TYR A 48 -14.54 -13.52 6.18
CA TYR A 48 -13.49 -12.68 6.80
C TYR A 48 -14.05 -11.76 7.90
N VAL A 49 -15.37 -11.65 8.06
CA VAL A 49 -15.99 -10.65 8.94
C VAL A 49 -16.20 -11.12 10.38
N GLY A 50 -15.67 -10.33 11.31
CA GLY A 50 -16.33 -10.02 12.58
C GLY A 50 -16.99 -8.64 12.50
N ARG A 51 -18.20 -8.53 11.91
CA ARG A 51 -18.87 -7.23 11.72
C ARG A 51 -19.12 -6.54 13.07
N SER A 52 -18.50 -5.37 13.27
CA SER A 52 -19.12 -4.32 14.08
C SER A 52 -19.54 -3.21 13.14
N THR A 53 -20.72 -2.63 13.37
CA THR A 53 -21.32 -1.57 12.55
C THR A 53 -20.49 -0.29 12.46
N THR A 54 -19.47 -0.14 13.31
CA THR A 54 -18.61 1.05 13.39
C THR A 54 -17.13 0.80 13.06
N ARG A 55 -16.75 -0.45 12.77
CA ARG A 55 -15.36 -0.81 12.46
C ARG A 55 -15.34 -1.69 11.23
N ALA A 56 -14.90 -1.12 10.11
CA ALA A 56 -14.55 -1.91 8.94
C ALA A 56 -13.49 -2.93 9.36
N VAL A 57 -13.83 -4.22 9.31
CA VAL A 57 -12.85 -5.30 9.45
C VAL A 57 -12.07 -5.34 8.13
N CYS A 58 -11.19 -4.37 7.95
CA CYS A 58 -10.19 -4.41 6.91
C CYS A 58 -8.93 -5.05 7.51
N ASP A 59 -8.92 -6.38 7.63
CA ASP A 59 -7.76 -7.17 8.09
C ASP A 59 -6.68 -7.27 6.98
N TRP A 60 -6.49 -6.20 6.19
CA TRP A 60 -5.37 -6.08 5.27
C TRP A 60 -4.15 -5.55 6.03
N TRP A 61 -3.15 -6.41 6.21
CA TRP A 61 -1.92 -6.10 6.95
C TRP A 61 -0.78 -5.85 5.98
N PRO A 62 0.14 -4.90 6.25
CA PRO A 62 1.37 -4.80 5.46
C PRO A 62 2.20 -6.10 5.54
N CYS A 63 2.56 -6.72 4.41
CA CYS A 63 3.61 -7.75 4.41
C CYS A 63 4.91 -7.11 4.86
N ARG A 64 5.74 -7.88 5.55
CA ARG A 64 7.09 -7.47 5.98
C ARG A 64 8.00 -7.07 4.81
N CYS A 65 7.67 -7.43 3.57
CA CYS A 65 8.39 -6.97 2.38
C CYS A 65 8.18 -5.48 2.05
N GLY A 66 7.21 -4.81 2.68
CA GLY A 66 6.90 -3.40 2.45
C GLY A 66 6.20 -3.09 1.12
N GLY A 67 6.00 -4.09 0.24
CA GLY A 67 5.47 -3.88 -1.12
C GLY A 67 3.99 -4.24 -1.31
N HIS A 68 3.40 -5.03 -0.40
CA HIS A 68 2.03 -5.52 -0.57
C HIS A 68 1.30 -5.72 0.76
N LEU A 69 -0.03 -5.71 0.69
CA LEU A 69 -0.92 -6.02 1.81
C LEU A 69 -1.31 -7.50 1.75
N VAL A 70 -1.59 -8.09 2.91
CA VAL A 70 -2.03 -9.48 3.05
C VAL A 70 -3.32 -9.56 3.85
N LEU A 71 -4.25 -10.40 3.41
CA LEU A 71 -5.46 -10.75 4.14
C LEU A 71 -5.45 -12.26 4.38
N ARG A 72 -5.48 -12.67 5.66
CA ARG A 72 -5.36 -14.07 6.08
C ARG A 72 -6.69 -14.59 6.62
N CYS A 73 -7.10 -15.77 6.17
CA CYS A 73 -8.23 -16.45 6.78
C CYS A 73 -7.82 -17.00 8.15
N ARG A 74 -8.69 -16.90 9.16
CA ARG A 74 -8.44 -17.46 10.50
C ARG A 74 -8.75 -18.96 10.60
N MET A 75 -9.51 -19.49 9.64
CA MET A 75 -9.99 -20.89 9.66
C MET A 75 -9.26 -21.80 8.66
N CYS A 76 -8.43 -21.25 7.78
CA CYS A 76 -7.67 -22.04 6.81
C CYS A 76 -6.40 -21.30 6.39
N PRO A 77 -5.42 -21.97 5.76
CA PRO A 77 -4.17 -21.34 5.33
C PRO A 77 -4.34 -20.42 4.09
N ASP A 78 -5.56 -20.01 3.75
CA ASP A 78 -5.77 -19.10 2.61
C ASP A 78 -5.27 -17.70 2.92
N VAL A 79 -4.43 -17.19 2.02
CA VAL A 79 -3.86 -15.84 2.04
C VAL A 79 -4.14 -15.17 0.71
N ARG A 80 -4.62 -13.93 0.79
CA ARG A 80 -4.80 -13.01 -0.34
C ARG A 80 -3.74 -11.91 -0.24
N VAL A 81 -3.24 -11.45 -1.38
CA VAL A 81 -2.19 -10.43 -1.47
C VAL A 81 -2.64 -9.29 -2.39
N ASP A 82 -2.32 -8.05 -2.03
CA ASP A 82 -2.58 -6.86 -2.86
C ASP A 82 -1.30 -5.99 -3.03
N PRO A 83 -0.82 -5.74 -4.26
CA PRO A 83 -1.42 -6.17 -5.51
C PRO A 83 -1.25 -7.67 -5.71
N VAL A 84 -2.07 -8.27 -6.59
CA VAL A 84 -1.88 -9.67 -7.00
C VAL A 84 -0.52 -9.78 -7.67
N VAL A 85 0.45 -10.36 -6.96
CA VAL A 85 1.81 -10.57 -7.48
C VAL A 85 1.80 -11.83 -8.32
N SER A 86 2.25 -11.75 -9.58
CA SER A 86 2.45 -12.93 -10.41
C SER A 86 3.47 -13.87 -9.76
N ALA A 87 3.27 -15.18 -9.95
CA ALA A 87 3.99 -16.24 -9.24
C ALA A 87 5.53 -16.15 -9.32
N ASP A 88 6.06 -15.47 -10.34
CA ASP A 88 7.50 -15.31 -10.57
C ASP A 88 8.21 -14.32 -9.64
N ARG A 89 7.47 -13.49 -8.88
CA ARG A 89 8.06 -12.52 -7.95
C ARG A 89 7.31 -12.46 -6.63
N ASN A 90 7.12 -13.60 -5.96
CA ASN A 90 6.60 -13.59 -4.59
C ASN A 90 7.73 -13.73 -3.53
N PRO A 91 8.35 -12.63 -3.09
CA PRO A 91 9.37 -12.66 -2.04
C PRO A 91 8.82 -13.02 -0.65
N CYS A 92 7.49 -13.12 -0.45
CA CYS A 92 6.88 -13.44 0.84
C CYS A 92 6.59 -14.96 1.03
N ARG A 93 7.10 -15.87 0.16
CA ARG A 93 6.87 -17.34 0.28
C ARG A 93 7.61 -18.04 1.45
N THR A 94 8.46 -17.34 2.20
CA THR A 94 9.44 -17.97 3.12
C THR A 94 9.20 -17.83 4.63
N TYR A 95 8.08 -17.28 5.09
CA TYR A 95 7.82 -17.21 6.54
C TYR A 95 6.57 -17.99 6.91
N SER A 96 6.84 -19.24 7.29
CA SER A 96 5.98 -20.21 7.98
C SER A 96 5.40 -19.64 9.27
#